data_AF-A0A9W8XMH7-F1
#
_entry.id   AF-A0A9W8XMH7-F1
#
_cell.length_a   1.000
_cell.length_b   1.000
_cell.length_c   1.000
_cell.angle_alpha   90.00
_cell.angle_beta   90.00
_cell.angle_gamma   90.00
#
_symmetry.space_group_name_H-M   'P 1'
#
loop_
_entity.id
_entity.type
_entity.pdbx_description
1 polymer ?
#
loop_
_entity_poly.entity_id
_entity_poly.type
_entity_poly.pdbx_seq_one_letter_code
_entity_poly.pdbx_strand_id
1 'polypeptide(L)'
;MWYLRINLVFVVAGVVIPGHSGYRHQHKRAFVMGSISITVPTLSTDNPTDKLGEVKPLKDIRINVKSTDFVEDANRTGYTIIEEPSRSKRQLRILCVGAGASAINFAHEVQESDLDLDLVCYEKNDSVGGTWYENKYPGCGCDIPSVNYQLSWAPSAEWTSLYVSPIVTRPIITTDTRNCSYSSASEILAYFKGVVDDYGLMRYIKLSHRVVGAFWNEEEKMWHVKIQRGDDPNDVFEDKAHVFINATGVLNKWKWPAIKGRELFQGPMLHSANWDYSIDLKGKKVGVIGSGSSAVQIVPSIQPSKSF
;
A
#
# COMPACT_ATOMS: atom_id res chain seq x y z
N MET A 1 49.17 8.63 -25.24
CA MET A 1 48.45 7.91 -24.16
C MET A 1 46.97 8.03 -24.46
N TRP A 2 46.37 7.04 -25.12
CA TRP A 2 44.97 7.07 -25.53
C TRP A 2 44.12 6.54 -24.36
N TYR A 3 43.45 7.43 -23.63
CA TYR A 3 42.46 7.01 -22.64
C TYR A 3 41.20 6.52 -23.37
N LEU A 4 41.01 5.21 -23.43
CA LEU A 4 39.77 4.60 -23.85
C LEU A 4 38.71 4.89 -22.76
N ARG A 5 37.96 5.99 -22.88
CA ARG A 5 36.76 6.23 -22.06
C ARG A 5 35.70 5.20 -22.45
N ILE A 6 35.63 4.11 -21.70
CA ILE A 6 34.51 3.17 -21.80
C ILE A 6 33.33 3.78 -21.03
N ASN A 7 32.33 4.27 -21.78
CA ASN A 7 31.07 4.75 -21.21
C ASN A 7 30.20 3.54 -20.81
N LEU A 8 30.44 3.01 -19.60
CA LEU A 8 29.64 1.93 -19.00
C LEU A 8 28.51 2.55 -18.16
N VAL A 9 27.30 2.00 -18.23
CA VAL A 9 26.18 2.29 -17.32
C VAL A 9 25.83 1.03 -16.57
N PHE A 10 25.60 1.13 -15.26
CA PHE A 10 25.05 0.02 -14.48
C PHE A 10 23.58 0.25 -14.14
N VAL A 11 22.76 -0.76 -14.40
CA VAL A 11 21.37 -0.82 -13.98
C VAL A 11 21.24 -1.92 -12.94
N VAL A 12 20.75 -1.58 -11.75
CA VAL A 12 20.33 -2.58 -10.77
C VAL A 12 18.85 -2.85 -10.95
N ALA A 13 18.52 -4.09 -11.29
CA ALA A 13 17.17 -4.59 -11.47
C ALA A 13 16.87 -5.62 -10.36
N GLY A 14 16.56 -5.11 -9.17
CA GLY A 14 16.25 -5.94 -7.99
C GLY A 14 14.78 -5.85 -7.60
N VAL A 15 14.20 -7.00 -7.23
CA VAL A 15 12.99 -7.08 -6.41
C VAL A 15 13.44 -7.28 -4.96
N VAL A 16 12.75 -6.60 -4.05
CA VAL A 16 12.96 -6.69 -2.60
C VAL A 16 12.68 -8.13 -2.15
N ILE A 17 13.71 -8.81 -1.63
CA ILE A 17 13.54 -10.11 -0.97
C ILE A 17 13.17 -9.83 0.49
N PRO A 18 12.02 -10.30 1.00
CA PRO A 18 11.71 -10.23 2.42
C PRO A 18 12.73 -11.05 3.20
N GLY A 19 13.25 -10.49 4.30
CA GLY A 19 14.13 -11.21 5.21
C GLY A 19 13.46 -12.50 5.69
N HIS A 20 14.19 -13.62 5.59
CA HIS A 20 13.75 -14.92 6.05
C HIS A 20 13.48 -14.94 7.57
N SER A 21 12.23 -15.24 7.95
CA SER A 21 11.93 -16.06 9.12
C SER A 21 10.97 -17.14 8.67
N GLY A 22 11.40 -18.40 8.75
CA GLY A 22 10.77 -19.52 8.08
C GLY A 22 9.41 -19.91 8.62
N TYR A 23 8.52 -20.33 7.72
CA TYR A 23 7.57 -21.42 7.97
C TYR A 23 7.28 -22.09 6.62
N ARG A 24 7.50 -23.41 6.58
CA ARG A 24 7.35 -24.27 5.41
C ARG A 24 6.04 -25.04 5.59
N HIS A 25 5.03 -24.80 4.76
CA HIS A 25 4.23 -25.83 4.10
C HIS A 25 3.23 -25.27 3.08
N GLN A 26 3.07 -26.04 2.01
CA GLN A 26 2.31 -25.74 0.80
C GLN A 26 0.80 -25.81 1.05
N HIS A 27 0.01 -24.97 0.38
CA HIS A 27 -1.14 -25.38 -0.43
C HIS A 27 -1.56 -24.23 -1.36
N LYS A 28 -1.90 -24.58 -2.61
CA LYS A 28 -2.36 -23.70 -3.69
C LYS A 28 -3.56 -22.84 -3.25
N ARG A 29 -3.43 -21.50 -3.22
CA ARG A 29 -4.55 -20.55 -3.27
C ARG A 29 -4.14 -19.27 -4.00
N ALA A 30 -5.10 -18.68 -4.70
CA ALA A 30 -4.97 -17.47 -5.51
C ALA A 30 -4.31 -16.32 -4.74
N PHE A 31 -3.45 -15.56 -5.43
CA PHE A 31 -2.83 -14.35 -4.93
C PHE A 31 -3.90 -13.27 -4.74
N VAL A 32 -4.28 -12.99 -3.49
CA VAL A 32 -4.94 -11.75 -3.10
C VAL A 32 -3.81 -10.74 -2.87
N MET A 33 -3.58 -9.83 -3.82
CA MET A 33 -2.62 -8.74 -3.63
C MET A 33 -3.28 -7.61 -2.83
N GLY A 34 -3.04 -7.63 -1.53
CA GLY A 34 -3.42 -6.57 -0.59
C GLY A 34 -3.88 -7.17 0.73
N SER A 35 -2.97 -7.34 1.70
CA SER A 35 -3.37 -7.61 3.08
C SER A 35 -3.48 -6.27 3.81
N ILE A 36 -4.70 -5.87 4.15
CA ILE A 36 -4.92 -4.84 5.17
C ILE A 36 -4.70 -5.54 6.52
N SER A 37 -3.62 -5.22 7.21
CA SER A 37 -3.41 -5.66 8.58
C SER A 37 -4.11 -4.69 9.51
N ILE A 38 -5.21 -5.14 10.12
CA ILE A 38 -5.88 -4.45 11.22
C ILE A 38 -5.31 -5.04 12.51
N THR A 39 -4.54 -4.26 13.26
CA THR A 39 -4.07 -4.67 14.58
C THR A 39 -5.09 -4.22 15.61
N VAL A 40 -5.72 -5.18 16.28
CA VAL A 40 -6.59 -4.96 17.45
C VAL A 40 -5.96 -5.71 18.64
N PRO A 41 -5.81 -5.11 19.83
CA PRO A 41 -5.28 -5.83 20.98
C PRO A 41 -6.24 -6.96 21.40
N THR A 42 -5.73 -8.18 21.57
CA THR A 42 -6.45 -9.28 22.21
C THR A 42 -6.20 -9.25 23.71
N LEU A 43 -7.26 -9.15 24.52
CA LEU A 43 -7.20 -9.41 25.96
C LEU A 43 -7.00 -10.91 26.17
N SER A 44 -5.88 -11.32 26.77
CA SER A 44 -5.69 -12.69 27.26
C SER A 44 -6.35 -12.84 28.62
N THR A 45 -7.20 -13.84 28.78
CA THR A 45 -7.70 -14.26 30.10
C THR A 45 -6.98 -15.54 30.49
N ASP A 46 -5.99 -15.42 31.37
CA ASP A 46 -5.30 -16.54 32.00
C ASP A 46 -6.06 -16.97 33.26
N ASN A 47 -6.69 -18.16 33.23
CA ASN A 47 -6.63 -19.18 34.31
C ASN A 47 -7.65 -20.31 34.09
N PRO A 48 -7.21 -21.57 33.86
CA PRO A 48 -8.09 -22.73 33.78
C PRO A 48 -8.01 -23.56 35.06
N THR A 49 -8.51 -23.06 36.19
CA THR A 49 -8.79 -23.91 37.37
C THR A 49 -9.87 -23.29 38.24
N ASP A 50 -11.13 -23.59 37.94
CA ASP A 50 -12.14 -23.60 39.00
C ASP A 50 -13.07 -24.80 38.81
N LYS A 51 -13.23 -25.55 39.90
CA LYS A 51 -13.92 -26.84 39.96
C LYS A 51 -15.42 -26.63 39.73
N LEU A 52 -16.01 -27.40 38.81
CA LEU A 52 -17.46 -27.47 38.65
C LEU A 52 -18.12 -27.99 39.94
N GLY A 53 -18.76 -27.09 40.69
CA GLY A 53 -19.71 -27.44 41.74
C GLY A 53 -21.03 -27.96 41.15
N GLU A 54 -21.76 -28.77 41.91
CA GLU A 54 -23.04 -29.38 41.52
C GLU A 54 -24.06 -28.38 40.98
N VAL A 55 -24.59 -28.66 39.79
CA VAL A 55 -25.64 -27.86 39.14
C VAL A 55 -26.99 -28.21 39.76
N LYS A 56 -27.58 -27.26 40.50
CA LYS A 56 -28.96 -27.37 40.98
C LYS A 56 -29.95 -27.16 39.81
N PRO A 57 -31.07 -27.90 39.76
CA PRO A 57 -32.07 -27.75 38.70
C PRO A 57 -32.71 -26.35 38.73
N LEU A 58 -32.85 -25.73 37.55
CA LEU A 58 -33.29 -24.34 37.33
C LEU A 58 -34.60 -23.93 38.04
N LYS A 59 -35.43 -24.89 38.42
CA LYS A 59 -36.79 -24.70 38.93
C LYS A 59 -36.86 -24.16 40.36
N ASP A 60 -35.75 -24.21 41.10
CA ASP A 60 -35.69 -23.78 42.51
C ASP A 60 -34.87 -22.50 42.73
N ILE A 61 -34.39 -21.86 41.65
CA ILE A 61 -33.66 -20.59 41.75
C ILE A 61 -34.67 -19.44 41.70
N ARG A 62 -35.09 -18.95 42.87
CA ARG A 62 -35.77 -17.66 42.99
C ARG A 62 -34.73 -16.57 43.24
N ILE A 63 -34.39 -15.82 42.20
CA ILE A 63 -33.55 -14.62 42.34
C ILE A 63 -34.47 -13.45 42.73
N ASN A 64 -34.52 -13.14 44.02
CA ASN A 64 -35.11 -11.88 44.49
C ASN A 64 -34.05 -10.79 44.35
N VAL A 65 -34.06 -10.11 43.22
CA VAL A 65 -33.20 -8.95 42.98
C VAL A 65 -33.90 -7.73 43.57
N LYS A 66 -33.38 -7.20 44.68
CA LYS A 66 -33.76 -5.86 45.15
C LYS A 66 -32.99 -4.85 44.32
N SER A 67 -33.68 -3.86 43.77
CA SER A 67 -33.10 -2.85 42.85
C SER A 67 -32.00 -1.99 43.48
N THR A 68 -31.81 -2.05 44.79
CA THR A 68 -30.78 -1.33 45.53
C THR A 68 -29.41 -2.00 45.51
N ASP A 69 -29.35 -3.31 45.22
CA ASP A 69 -28.12 -4.10 45.42
C ASP A 69 -27.11 -3.96 44.26
N PHE A 70 -27.48 -3.32 43.15
CA PHE A 70 -26.58 -3.06 42.02
C PHE A 70 -25.82 -1.74 42.09
N VAL A 71 -26.23 -0.82 42.96
CA VAL A 71 -25.63 0.52 43.00
C VAL A 71 -24.30 0.51 43.77
N GLU A 72 -24.13 -0.38 44.74
CA GLU A 72 -22.92 -0.40 45.59
C GLU A 72 -21.73 -1.16 44.95
N ASP A 73 -21.95 -2.20 44.14
CA ASP A 73 -20.85 -3.04 43.62
C ASP A 73 -20.17 -2.47 42.35
N ALA A 74 -20.82 -1.58 41.62
CA ALA A 74 -20.24 -0.92 40.43
C ALA A 74 -19.03 -0.03 40.77
N ASN A 75 -18.97 0.48 42.01
CA ASN A 75 -17.85 1.32 42.47
C ASN A 75 -16.60 0.53 42.88
N ARG A 76 -16.66 -0.81 42.94
CA ARG A 76 -15.54 -1.63 43.43
C ARG A 76 -14.49 -1.96 42.35
N THR A 77 -14.87 -1.83 41.08
CA THR A 77 -14.01 -2.14 39.91
C THR A 77 -13.65 -0.91 39.06
N GLY A 78 -14.16 0.28 39.40
CA GLY A 78 -13.97 1.51 38.61
C GLY A 78 -14.64 1.47 37.23
N TYR A 79 -15.51 0.48 36.98
CA TYR A 79 -16.24 0.35 35.73
C TYR A 79 -17.60 1.04 35.84
N THR A 80 -17.75 2.16 35.13
CA THR A 80 -19.03 2.87 35.01
C THR A 80 -19.84 2.26 33.86
N ILE A 81 -21.07 1.82 34.17
CA ILE A 81 -22.03 1.44 33.13
C ILE A 81 -22.44 2.71 32.39
N ILE A 82 -22.18 2.73 31.09
CA ILE A 82 -22.56 3.84 30.23
C ILE A 82 -24.05 3.68 29.91
N GLU A 83 -24.88 4.58 30.43
CA GLU A 83 -26.33 4.64 30.19
C GLU A 83 -26.64 5.25 28.81
N GLU A 84 -26.02 4.71 27.77
CA GLU A 84 -26.24 5.08 26.38
C GLU A 84 -26.81 3.89 25.59
N PRO A 85 -27.66 4.13 24.57
CA PRO A 85 -28.13 3.06 23.71
C PRO A 85 -26.97 2.28 23.11
N SER A 86 -27.00 0.95 23.23
CA SER A 86 -26.01 0.10 22.57
C SER A 86 -25.96 0.41 21.07
N ARG A 87 -24.75 0.55 20.50
CA ARG A 87 -24.51 0.95 19.10
C ARG A 87 -24.80 2.43 18.80
N SER A 88 -24.75 3.30 19.81
CA SER A 88 -24.60 4.75 19.58
C SER A 88 -23.45 5.02 18.60
N LYS A 89 -23.74 5.75 17.52
CA LYS A 89 -22.72 6.13 16.52
C LYS A 89 -21.76 7.13 17.16
N ARG A 90 -20.45 6.92 16.98
CA ARG A 90 -19.40 7.88 17.33
C ARG A 90 -18.53 8.12 16.11
N GLN A 91 -18.05 9.34 15.95
CA GLN A 91 -17.10 9.64 14.89
C GLN A 91 -15.77 8.91 15.12
N LEU A 92 -15.28 8.21 14.09
CA LEU A 92 -13.98 7.56 14.10
C LEU A 92 -13.02 8.24 13.13
N ARG A 93 -12.00 8.89 13.70
CA ARG A 93 -10.84 9.34 12.93
C ARG A 93 -9.93 8.17 12.53
N ILE A 94 -9.66 8.05 11.22
CA ILE A 94 -8.83 7.03 10.60
C ILE A 94 -7.68 7.71 9.87
N LEU A 95 -6.45 7.28 10.16
CA LEU A 95 -5.26 7.72 9.42
C LEU A 95 -4.73 6.54 8.61
N CYS A 96 -4.75 6.69 7.28
CA CYS A 96 -4.21 5.74 6.33
C CYS A 96 -2.89 6.25 5.76
N VAL A 97 -1.91 5.37 5.59
CA VAL A 97 -0.59 5.72 5.04
C VAL A 97 -0.45 5.19 3.63
N GLY A 98 -0.28 6.10 2.65
CA GLY A 98 -0.16 5.83 1.23
C GLY A 98 -1.38 6.27 0.42
N ALA A 99 -1.18 6.48 -0.87
CA ALA A 99 -2.24 6.75 -1.86
C ALA A 99 -2.07 5.84 -3.11
N GLY A 100 -1.72 4.57 -2.87
CA GLY A 100 -1.77 3.50 -3.88
C GLY A 100 -3.14 2.82 -3.95
N ALA A 101 -3.25 1.78 -4.76
CA ALA A 101 -4.50 1.05 -5.01
C ALA A 101 -5.28 0.67 -3.72
N SER A 102 -4.59 0.20 -2.68
CA SER A 102 -5.22 -0.18 -1.41
C SER A 102 -5.87 1.00 -0.67
N ALA A 103 -5.19 2.14 -0.61
CA ALA A 103 -5.71 3.33 0.06
C ALA A 103 -6.82 4.00 -0.76
N ILE A 104 -6.71 4.00 -2.09
CA ILE A 104 -7.78 4.48 -2.99
C ILE A 104 -9.05 3.63 -2.81
N ASN A 105 -8.90 2.30 -2.79
CA ASN A 105 -10.01 1.39 -2.51
C ASN A 105 -10.63 1.66 -1.14
N PHE A 106 -9.81 1.80 -0.10
CA PHE A 106 -10.30 2.06 1.24
C PHE A 106 -11.02 3.42 1.35
N ALA A 107 -10.52 4.47 0.70
CA ALA A 107 -11.17 5.77 0.68
C ALA A 107 -12.55 5.73 0.02
N HIS A 108 -12.71 4.95 -1.05
CA HIS A 108 -14.01 4.69 -1.65
C HIS A 108 -14.95 3.97 -0.68
N GLU A 109 -14.51 2.89 -0.04
CA GLU A 109 -15.33 2.16 0.95
C GLU A 109 -15.76 3.05 2.13
N VAL A 110 -14.89 3.96 2.58
CA VAL A 110 -15.24 4.95 3.61
C VAL A 110 -16.32 5.92 3.10
N GLN A 111 -16.21 6.40 1.85
CA GLN A 111 -17.18 7.31 1.25
C GLN A 111 -18.58 6.68 1.07
N GLU A 112 -18.63 5.39 0.73
CA GLU A 112 -19.89 4.65 0.56
C GLU A 112 -20.47 4.11 1.88
N SER A 113 -19.73 4.23 2.99
CA SER A 113 -20.15 3.75 4.30
C SER A 113 -21.18 4.67 4.97
N ASP A 114 -22.12 4.09 5.71
CA ASP A 114 -23.04 4.85 6.58
C ASP A 114 -22.44 5.16 7.97
N LEU A 115 -21.18 4.78 8.18
CA LEU A 115 -20.43 5.04 9.40
C LEU A 115 -19.94 6.49 9.44
N ASP A 116 -19.90 7.07 10.64
CA ASP A 116 -19.35 8.40 10.86
C ASP A 116 -17.81 8.30 10.95
N LEU A 117 -17.13 8.43 9.81
CA LEU A 117 -15.69 8.25 9.67
C LEU A 117 -15.01 9.53 9.19
N ASP A 118 -13.96 9.95 9.89
CA ASP A 118 -13.07 11.05 9.48
C ASP A 118 -11.76 10.45 8.94
N LEU A 119 -11.65 10.31 7.62
CA LEU A 119 -10.49 9.71 6.97
C LEU A 119 -9.48 10.76 6.49
N VAL A 120 -8.21 10.52 6.80
CA VAL A 120 -7.07 11.17 6.14
C VAL A 120 -6.06 10.13 5.65
N CYS A 121 -5.64 10.27 4.40
CA CYS A 121 -4.60 9.47 3.76
C CYS A 121 -3.34 10.34 3.56
N TYR A 122 -2.20 9.97 4.13
CA TYR A 122 -0.93 10.68 3.92
C TYR A 122 -0.05 9.93 2.92
N GLU A 123 0.33 10.59 1.83
CA GLU A 123 1.19 10.05 0.77
C GLU A 123 2.49 10.86 0.65
N LYS A 124 3.63 10.16 0.64
CA LYS A 124 4.95 10.81 0.59
C LYS A 124 5.23 11.47 -0.76
N ASN A 125 4.65 10.93 -1.84
CA ASN A 125 4.82 11.45 -3.19
C ASN A 125 3.90 12.66 -3.44
N ASP A 126 4.23 13.47 -4.45
CA ASP A 126 3.44 14.61 -4.94
C ASP A 126 2.25 14.18 -5.82
N SER A 127 1.97 12.88 -5.91
CA SER A 127 0.91 12.30 -6.73
C SER A 127 0.45 10.97 -6.14
N VAL A 128 -0.81 10.63 -6.43
CA VAL A 128 -1.36 9.29 -6.17
C VAL A 128 -0.78 8.25 -7.13
N GLY A 129 -1.00 6.96 -6.82
CA GLY A 129 -0.67 5.82 -7.68
C GLY A 129 0.27 4.80 -7.04
N GLY A 130 0.97 5.16 -5.95
CA GLY A 130 1.85 4.28 -5.21
C GLY A 130 2.94 3.65 -6.10
N THR A 131 2.97 2.32 -6.16
CA THR A 131 3.93 1.57 -7.01
C THR A 131 4.00 2.07 -8.45
N TRP A 132 2.85 2.42 -9.05
CA TRP A 132 2.76 2.87 -10.44
C TRP A 132 3.22 4.32 -10.63
N TYR A 133 3.26 5.09 -9.54
CA TYR A 133 3.90 6.39 -9.54
C TYR A 133 5.42 6.26 -9.41
N GLU A 134 5.92 5.38 -8.55
CA GLU A 134 7.37 5.27 -8.28
C GLU A 134 8.14 4.53 -9.38
N ASN A 135 7.58 3.44 -9.91
CA ASN A 135 8.29 2.59 -10.86
C ASN A 135 8.09 3.08 -12.28
N LYS A 136 9.11 3.77 -12.79
CA LYS A 136 9.12 4.36 -14.14
C LYS A 136 10.26 3.80 -14.99
N TYR A 137 10.68 2.55 -14.79
CA TYR A 137 11.74 1.98 -15.63
C TYR A 137 11.19 1.55 -17.01
N PRO A 138 12.03 1.50 -18.07
CA PRO A 138 11.60 1.07 -19.40
C PRO A 138 11.00 -0.34 -19.39
N GLY A 139 9.83 -0.48 -20.01
CA GLY A 139 9.10 -1.75 -20.05
C GLY A 139 8.34 -2.09 -18.77
N CYS A 140 8.28 -1.20 -17.79
CA CYS A 140 7.50 -1.41 -16.57
C CYS A 140 6.02 -1.60 -16.93
N GLY A 141 5.48 -2.76 -16.56
CA GLY A 141 4.11 -3.15 -16.81
C GLY A 141 3.64 -4.19 -15.82
N CYS A 142 2.33 -4.39 -15.75
CA CYS A 142 1.72 -5.39 -14.89
C CYS A 142 1.92 -6.81 -15.44
N ASP A 143 2.01 -7.79 -14.55
CA ASP A 143 2.05 -9.22 -14.87
C ASP A 143 0.64 -9.87 -14.89
N ILE A 144 -0.38 -9.10 -14.54
CA ILE A 144 -1.79 -9.49 -14.57
C ILE A 144 -2.49 -8.77 -15.74
N PRO A 145 -3.42 -9.42 -16.45
CA PRO A 145 -4.25 -8.77 -17.45
C PRO A 145 -4.95 -7.52 -16.88
N SER A 146 -4.92 -6.40 -17.59
CA SER A 146 -5.43 -5.10 -17.12
C SER A 146 -6.89 -5.11 -16.67
N VAL A 147 -7.75 -5.89 -17.33
CA VAL A 147 -9.17 -6.07 -16.93
C VAL A 147 -9.33 -6.73 -15.55
N ASN A 148 -8.30 -7.47 -15.11
CA ASN A 148 -8.21 -8.06 -13.77
C ASN A 148 -7.43 -7.16 -12.79
N TYR A 149 -6.67 -6.18 -13.30
CA TYR A 149 -5.88 -5.24 -12.51
C TYR A 149 -6.57 -3.87 -12.44
N GLN A 150 -7.83 -3.88 -12.01
CA GLN A 150 -8.66 -2.69 -11.80
C GLN A 150 -9.56 -2.91 -10.58
N LEU A 151 -10.09 -1.82 -10.02
CA LEU A 151 -11.02 -1.86 -8.91
C LEU A 151 -12.39 -2.35 -9.42
N SER A 152 -12.98 -3.33 -8.75
CA SER A 152 -14.20 -4.00 -9.23
C SER A 152 -15.40 -3.04 -9.35
N TRP A 153 -15.41 -1.96 -8.57
CA TRP A 153 -16.44 -0.92 -8.58
C TRP A 153 -16.15 0.24 -9.55
N ALA A 154 -14.95 0.29 -10.15
CA ALA A 154 -14.56 1.28 -11.16
C ALA A 154 -13.91 0.60 -12.38
N PRO A 155 -14.66 -0.19 -13.16
CA PRO A 155 -14.14 -0.80 -14.38
C PRO A 155 -13.83 0.28 -15.42
N SER A 156 -12.68 0.18 -16.09
CA SER A 156 -12.33 1.03 -17.22
C SER A 156 -12.58 0.29 -18.54
N ALA A 157 -13.23 0.98 -19.48
CA ALA A 157 -13.37 0.55 -20.88
C ALA A 157 -12.22 1.06 -21.77
N GLU A 158 -11.38 1.94 -21.23
CA GLU A 158 -10.34 2.69 -21.95
C GLU A 158 -8.98 1.99 -21.93
N TRP A 159 -8.92 0.72 -21.47
CA TRP A 159 -7.70 -0.07 -21.54
C TRP A 159 -7.30 -0.28 -23.01
N THR A 160 -6.16 0.26 -23.39
CA THR A 160 -5.55 0.13 -24.73
C THR A 160 -4.95 -1.26 -24.96
N SER A 161 -4.74 -2.02 -23.89
CA SER A 161 -4.10 -3.32 -23.88
C SER A 161 -5.03 -4.35 -23.22
N LEU A 162 -5.94 -4.92 -24.03
CA LEU A 162 -6.54 -6.26 -23.94
C LEU A 162 -7.67 -6.32 -24.99
N TYR A 163 -7.35 -6.78 -26.19
CA TYR A 163 -8.28 -6.87 -27.34
C TYR A 163 -8.86 -5.52 -27.81
N VAL A 164 -8.28 -4.98 -28.90
CA VAL A 164 -9.02 -4.05 -29.77
C VAL A 164 -10.25 -4.78 -30.31
N SER A 165 -11.44 -4.45 -29.81
CA SER A 165 -12.71 -4.83 -30.43
C SER A 165 -13.05 -3.79 -31.51
N PRO A 166 -13.56 -4.21 -32.69
CA PRO A 166 -13.75 -3.32 -33.82
C PRO A 166 -14.95 -2.42 -33.55
N ILE A 167 -14.68 -1.15 -33.25
CA ILE A 167 -15.48 0.07 -33.49
C ILE A 167 -14.89 1.09 -32.50
N VAL A 168 -13.80 1.75 -32.88
CA VAL A 168 -13.36 2.98 -32.20
C VAL A 168 -13.08 4.03 -33.28
N THR A 169 -14.01 4.96 -33.36
CA THR A 169 -14.06 6.09 -34.30
C THR A 169 -13.23 7.27 -33.80
N ARG A 170 -12.06 7.06 -33.19
CA ARG A 170 -11.16 8.16 -32.79
C ARG A 170 -9.69 7.78 -32.91
N PRO A 171 -8.86 8.62 -33.57
CA PRO A 171 -7.44 8.36 -33.69
C PRO A 171 -6.73 8.78 -32.40
N ILE A 172 -6.29 7.81 -31.60
CA ILE A 172 -5.25 8.06 -30.60
C ILE A 172 -3.91 7.92 -31.31
N ILE A 173 -3.18 9.02 -31.35
CA ILE A 173 -1.84 9.12 -31.94
C ILE A 173 -0.84 8.48 -30.98
N THR A 174 -0.63 7.16 -31.10
CA THR A 174 0.59 6.50 -30.60
C THR A 174 1.01 5.41 -31.59
N THR A 175 2.19 5.55 -32.18
CA THR A 175 2.68 4.77 -33.33
C THR A 175 3.37 3.44 -32.99
N ASP A 176 3.22 2.89 -31.77
CA ASP A 176 3.69 1.53 -31.45
C ASP A 176 2.76 0.85 -30.42
N THR A 177 1.52 0.56 -30.82
CA THR A 177 0.60 -0.33 -30.09
C THR A 177 0.69 -1.75 -30.65
N ARG A 178 1.86 -2.38 -30.56
CA ARG A 178 1.93 -3.84 -30.73
C ARG A 178 1.19 -4.46 -29.56
N ASN A 179 -0.02 -4.97 -29.83
CA ASN A 179 -0.85 -5.85 -28.99
C ASN A 179 -0.10 -6.44 -27.79
N CYS A 180 -0.04 -5.68 -26.69
CA CYS A 180 0.32 -6.20 -25.39
C CYS A 180 -0.98 -6.62 -24.71
N SER A 181 -0.95 -7.75 -24.00
CA SER A 181 -2.05 -8.19 -23.13
C SER A 181 -1.92 -7.61 -21.71
N TYR A 182 -0.98 -6.68 -21.52
CA TYR A 182 -0.53 -6.14 -20.23
C TYR A 182 -0.37 -4.62 -20.31
N SER A 183 -1.04 -3.90 -19.41
CA SER A 183 -0.95 -2.45 -19.35
C SER A 183 0.41 -1.95 -18.87
N SER A 184 0.84 -0.87 -19.51
CA SER A 184 2.03 -0.13 -19.10
C SER A 184 1.83 0.53 -17.73
N ALA A 185 2.91 0.77 -17.01
CA ALA A 185 2.85 1.48 -15.73
C ALA A 185 2.18 2.86 -15.84
N SER A 186 2.41 3.59 -16.93
CA SER A 186 1.77 4.88 -17.21
C SER A 186 0.26 4.79 -17.39
N GLU A 187 -0.22 3.74 -18.05
CA GLU A 187 -1.66 3.52 -18.27
C GLU A 187 -2.36 3.17 -16.96
N ILE A 188 -1.75 2.32 -16.14
CA ILE A 188 -2.28 1.96 -14.82
C ILE A 188 -2.27 3.17 -13.87
N LEU A 189 -1.21 3.98 -13.92
CA LEU A 189 -1.15 5.23 -13.17
C LEU A 189 -2.26 6.20 -13.60
N ALA A 190 -2.49 6.33 -14.91
CA ALA A 190 -3.58 7.16 -15.44
C ALA A 190 -4.96 6.66 -14.98
N TYR A 191 -5.17 5.34 -14.99
CA TYR A 191 -6.39 4.73 -14.44
C TYR A 191 -6.61 5.12 -12.97
N PHE A 192 -5.63 4.95 -12.08
CA PHE A 192 -5.80 5.29 -10.67
C PHE A 192 -5.99 6.80 -10.44
N LYS A 193 -5.36 7.66 -11.24
CA LYS A 193 -5.60 9.10 -11.20
C LYS A 193 -7.03 9.43 -11.60
N GLY A 194 -7.52 8.85 -12.71
CA GLY A 194 -8.90 8.99 -13.16
C GLY A 194 -9.89 8.56 -12.07
N VAL A 195 -9.67 7.40 -11.43
CA VAL A 195 -10.53 6.94 -10.32
C VAL A 195 -10.55 7.94 -9.16
N VAL A 196 -9.39 8.49 -8.76
CA VAL A 196 -9.33 9.46 -7.67
C VAL A 196 -10.11 10.74 -8.03
N ASP A 197 -10.02 11.18 -9.27
CA ASP A 197 -10.69 12.38 -9.76
C ASP A 197 -12.21 12.15 -9.92
N ASP A 198 -12.61 11.08 -10.61
CA ASP A 198 -14.01 10.75 -10.93
C ASP A 198 -14.87 10.57 -9.68
N TYR A 199 -14.31 9.98 -8.63
CA TYR A 199 -15.00 9.75 -7.35
C TYR A 199 -14.68 10.83 -6.31
N GLY A 200 -13.91 11.86 -6.68
CA GLY A 200 -13.53 12.97 -5.81
C GLY A 200 -12.79 12.55 -4.54
N LEU A 201 -12.01 11.47 -4.59
CA LEU A 201 -11.31 10.88 -3.43
C LEU A 201 -10.13 11.73 -2.96
N MET A 202 -9.69 12.68 -3.79
CA MET A 202 -8.60 13.61 -3.45
C MET A 202 -8.88 14.41 -2.18
N ARG A 203 -10.15 14.57 -1.79
CA ARG A 203 -10.55 15.22 -0.52
C ARG A 203 -9.96 14.54 0.72
N TYR A 204 -9.73 13.22 0.67
CA TYR A 204 -9.17 12.45 1.79
C TYR A 204 -7.64 12.42 1.78
N ILE A 205 -7.00 12.81 0.68
CA ILE A 205 -5.58 12.54 0.44
C ILE A 205 -4.75 13.82 0.66
N LYS A 206 -3.64 13.69 1.37
CA LYS A 206 -2.62 14.72 1.55
C LYS A 206 -1.32 14.22 0.93
N LEU A 207 -0.97 14.82 -0.22
CA LEU A 207 0.26 14.52 -0.98
C LEU A 207 1.45 15.25 -0.38
N SER A 208 2.67 14.80 -0.65
CA SER A 208 3.92 15.35 -0.07
C SER A 208 3.92 15.32 1.46
N HIS A 209 3.36 14.27 2.05
CA HIS A 209 3.32 14.02 3.49
C HIS A 209 3.84 12.62 3.81
N ARG A 210 5.05 12.54 4.34
CA ARG A 210 5.69 11.27 4.68
C ARG A 210 5.47 10.93 6.15
N VAL A 211 4.81 9.82 6.43
CA VAL A 211 4.75 9.29 7.81
C VAL A 211 6.14 8.76 8.21
N VAL A 212 6.70 9.30 9.29
CA VAL A 212 8.04 8.98 9.80
C VAL A 212 8.02 8.20 11.11
N GLY A 213 6.86 8.14 11.79
CA GLY A 213 6.68 7.33 12.98
C GLY A 213 5.21 7.21 13.36
N ALA A 214 4.85 6.13 14.05
CA ALA A 214 3.54 5.93 14.64
C ALA A 214 3.71 5.14 15.94
N PHE A 215 3.03 5.55 17.00
CA PHE A 215 3.01 4.85 18.28
C PHE A 215 1.61 4.91 18.89
N TRP A 216 1.25 3.85 19.61
CA TRP A 216 0.00 3.80 20.35
C TRP A 216 0.15 4.50 21.69
N ASN A 217 -0.79 5.38 22.02
CA ASN A 217 -0.91 6.03 23.32
C ASN A 217 -2.03 5.35 24.11
N GLU A 218 -1.68 4.65 25.19
CA GLU A 218 -2.64 3.89 26.02
C GLU A 218 -3.60 4.78 26.82
N GLU A 219 -3.14 5.96 27.25
CA GLU A 219 -3.95 6.89 28.05
C GLU A 219 -5.04 7.53 27.20
N GLU A 220 -4.68 8.00 26.01
CA GLU A 220 -5.61 8.62 25.06
C GLU A 220 -6.38 7.59 24.22
N LYS A 221 -5.92 6.33 24.20
CA LYS A 221 -6.45 5.25 23.34
C LYS A 221 -6.47 5.66 21.86
N MET A 222 -5.38 6.28 21.42
CA MET A 222 -5.20 6.76 20.05
C MET A 222 -3.79 6.49 19.54
N TRP A 223 -3.69 6.33 18.22
CA TRP A 223 -2.42 6.38 17.51
C TRP A 223 -1.94 7.82 17.40
N HIS A 224 -0.69 8.04 17.79
CA HIS A 224 0.04 9.29 17.57
C HIS A 224 1.00 9.05 16.40
N VAL A 225 0.83 9.83 15.34
CA VAL A 225 1.53 9.64 14.07
C VAL A 225 2.33 10.90 13.76
N LYS A 226 3.61 10.72 13.48
CA LYS A 226 4.53 11.80 13.06
C LYS A 226 4.60 11.85 11.54
N ILE A 227 4.33 13.02 10.99
CA ILE A 227 4.26 13.28 9.55
C ILE A 227 5.22 14.40 9.19
N GLN A 228 6.15 14.09 8.30
CA GLN A 228 7.06 15.04 7.66
C GLN A 228 6.37 15.66 6.43
N ARG A 229 6.35 16.99 6.31
CA ARG A 229 5.84 17.69 5.13
C ARG A 229 6.95 17.96 4.13
N GLY A 230 6.66 17.70 2.86
CA GLY A 230 7.61 17.86 1.76
C GLY A 230 8.90 17.07 2.01
N ASP A 231 10.01 17.68 1.59
CA ASP A 231 11.34 17.07 1.68
C ASP A 231 12.17 17.58 2.87
N ASP A 232 11.70 18.58 3.64
CA ASP A 232 12.42 19.09 4.81
C ASP A 232 12.32 18.09 5.98
N PRO A 233 13.43 17.51 6.46
CA PRO A 233 13.41 16.58 7.59
C PRO A 233 12.97 17.21 8.91
N ASN A 234 12.99 18.54 9.03
CA ASN A 234 12.64 19.26 10.26
C ASN A 234 11.17 19.70 10.30
N ASP A 235 10.47 19.73 9.16
CA ASP A 235 9.04 20.05 9.08
C ASP A 235 8.21 18.81 9.42
N VAL A 236 8.19 18.45 10.71
CA VAL A 236 7.45 17.31 11.24
C VAL A 236 6.38 17.80 12.19
N PHE A 237 5.14 17.37 11.94
CA PHE A 237 4.01 17.59 12.84
C PHE A 237 3.41 16.25 13.28
N GLU A 238 2.60 16.30 14.34
CA GLU A 238 1.91 15.13 14.86
C GLU A 238 0.42 15.20 14.52
N ASP A 239 -0.15 14.06 14.14
CA ASP A 239 -1.58 13.86 13.95
C ASP A 239 -2.03 12.63 14.76
N LYS A 240 -3.30 12.60 15.15
CA LYS A 240 -3.87 11.57 16.01
C LYS A 240 -5.02 10.86 15.30
N ALA A 241 -5.17 9.56 15.53
CA ALA A 241 -6.29 8.79 14.99
C ALA A 241 -6.67 7.62 15.91
N HIS A 242 -7.93 7.20 15.85
CA HIS A 242 -8.38 5.99 16.55
C HIS A 242 -7.88 4.73 15.84
N VAL A 243 -7.83 4.78 14.51
CA VAL A 243 -7.43 3.66 13.65
C VAL A 243 -6.27 4.09 12.78
N PHE A 244 -5.21 3.30 12.78
CA PHE A 244 -4.07 3.47 11.89
C PHE A 244 -4.06 2.35 10.85
N ILE A 245 -4.02 2.72 9.57
CA ILE A 245 -4.00 1.78 8.44
C ILE A 245 -2.69 1.95 7.69
N ASN A 246 -1.89 0.88 7.66
CA ASN A 246 -0.68 0.86 6.87
C ASN A 246 -0.98 0.34 5.44
N ALA A 247 -1.06 1.25 4.48
CA ALA A 247 -1.25 0.96 3.05
C ALA A 247 -0.01 1.36 2.21
N THR A 248 1.18 1.36 2.81
CA THR A 248 2.41 1.82 2.13
C THR A 248 2.86 0.91 0.98
N GLY A 249 2.33 -0.32 0.93
CA GLY A 249 2.82 -1.37 0.04
C GLY A 249 4.16 -1.96 0.51
N VAL A 250 4.61 -3.01 -0.19
CA VAL A 250 5.78 -3.82 0.20
C VAL A 250 7.05 -3.55 -0.62
N LEU A 251 6.94 -2.82 -1.73
CA LEU A 251 8.03 -2.62 -2.73
C LEU A 251 8.40 -1.13 -2.93
N ASN A 252 8.45 -0.33 -1.87
CA ASN A 252 8.63 1.14 -1.97
C ASN A 252 9.93 1.68 -1.36
N LYS A 253 10.75 0.81 -0.74
CA LYS A 253 12.00 1.15 -0.06
C LYS A 253 13.17 0.40 -0.68
N TRP A 254 13.68 0.95 -1.77
CA TRP A 254 14.80 0.37 -2.49
C TRP A 254 16.13 0.62 -1.78
N LYS A 255 17.12 -0.24 -2.07
CA LYS A 255 18.48 -0.14 -1.55
C LYS A 255 19.45 -0.55 -2.63
N TRP A 256 20.61 0.07 -2.64
CA TRP A 256 21.71 -0.40 -3.48
C TRP A 256 22.19 -1.79 -3.01
N PRO A 257 22.60 -2.67 -3.94
CA PRO A 257 23.15 -3.96 -3.58
C PRO A 257 24.52 -3.77 -2.90
N ALA A 258 24.78 -4.58 -1.87
CA ALA A 258 26.02 -4.54 -1.11
C ALA A 258 27.17 -5.25 -1.87
N ILE A 259 27.60 -4.65 -2.97
CA ILE A 259 28.71 -5.13 -3.81
C ILE A 259 29.97 -4.36 -3.42
N LYS A 260 31.03 -5.07 -3.03
CA LYS A 260 32.31 -4.46 -2.67
C LYS A 260 32.90 -3.71 -3.87
N GLY A 261 33.32 -2.46 -3.67
CA GLY A 261 33.92 -1.63 -4.72
C GLY A 261 32.91 -0.99 -5.68
N ARG A 262 31.60 -1.10 -5.41
CA ARG A 262 30.53 -0.49 -6.22
C ARG A 262 30.71 1.02 -6.34
N GLU A 263 31.03 1.66 -5.22
CA GLU A 263 31.30 3.10 -5.07
C GLU A 263 32.50 3.59 -5.89
N LEU A 264 33.39 2.69 -6.33
CA LEU A 264 34.54 3.03 -7.16
C LEU A 264 34.14 3.19 -8.64
N PHE A 265 32.95 2.75 -9.03
CA PHE A 265 32.47 2.85 -10.39
C PHE A 265 32.24 4.31 -10.80
N GLN A 266 32.89 4.73 -11.89
CA GLN A 266 32.88 6.11 -12.36
C GLN A 266 31.77 6.41 -13.38
N GLY A 267 31.04 5.40 -13.84
CA GLY A 267 29.93 5.57 -14.76
C GLY A 267 28.60 5.83 -14.03
N PRO A 268 27.55 6.21 -14.77
CA PRO A 268 26.22 6.38 -14.20
C PRO A 268 25.66 5.05 -13.67
N MET A 269 25.00 5.13 -12.52
CA MET A 269 24.31 4.02 -11.88
C MET A 269 22.82 4.33 -11.75
N LEU A 270 21.98 3.41 -12.23
CA LEU A 270 20.53 3.48 -12.20
C LEU A 270 19.98 2.36 -11.31
N HIS A 271 18.90 2.66 -10.57
CA HIS A 271 18.13 1.66 -9.84
C HIS A 271 16.73 1.58 -10.44
N SER A 272 16.21 0.37 -10.71
CA SER A 272 14.89 0.21 -11.36
C SER A 272 13.76 0.95 -10.63
N ALA A 273 13.74 0.87 -9.30
CA ALA A 273 12.76 1.56 -8.45
C ALA A 273 12.92 3.09 -8.32
N ASN A 274 13.97 3.69 -8.91
CA ASN A 274 14.18 5.15 -8.96
C ASN A 274 14.91 5.51 -10.26
N TRP A 275 14.23 5.25 -11.37
CA TRP A 275 14.82 5.38 -12.70
C TRP A 275 15.03 6.85 -13.08
N ASP A 276 16.26 7.19 -13.48
CA ASP A 276 16.62 8.54 -13.93
C ASP A 276 16.67 8.60 -15.47
N TYR A 277 15.67 9.26 -16.07
CA TYR A 277 15.57 9.44 -17.51
C TYR A 277 16.52 10.50 -18.08
N SER A 278 17.26 11.24 -17.25
CA SER A 278 18.30 12.15 -17.74
C SER A 278 19.51 11.41 -18.32
N ILE A 279 19.65 10.12 -18.02
CA ILE A 279 20.76 9.28 -18.47
C ILE A 279 20.39 8.60 -19.79
N ASP A 280 20.93 9.12 -20.90
CA ASP A 280 20.82 8.47 -22.20
C ASP A 280 21.66 7.18 -22.25
N LEU A 281 21.06 6.06 -22.63
CA LEU A 281 21.73 4.76 -22.77
C LEU A 281 22.32 4.54 -24.17
N LYS A 282 22.01 5.39 -25.15
CA LYS A 282 22.41 5.22 -26.55
C LYS A 282 23.94 5.20 -26.69
N GLY A 283 24.44 4.19 -27.39
CA GLY A 283 25.87 4.00 -27.65
C GLY A 283 26.71 3.66 -26.41
N LYS A 284 26.08 3.44 -25.25
CA LYS A 284 26.76 3.02 -24.03
C LYS A 284 26.76 1.50 -23.90
N LYS A 285 27.76 0.97 -23.18
CA LYS A 285 27.72 -0.41 -22.73
C LYS A 285 26.92 -0.44 -21.45
N VAL A 286 25.90 -1.29 -21.36
CA VAL A 286 25.01 -1.35 -20.19
C VAL A 286 25.15 -2.71 -19.52
N GLY A 287 25.45 -2.71 -18.22
CA GLY A 287 25.42 -3.91 -17.37
C GLY A 287 24.17 -3.91 -16.51
N VAL A 288 23.42 -5.01 -16.50
CA VAL A 288 22.22 -5.17 -15.65
C VAL A 288 22.53 -6.18 -14.54
N ILE A 289 22.30 -5.78 -13.29
CA ILE A 289 22.48 -6.61 -12.10
C ILE A 289 21.11 -7.01 -11.56
N GLY A 290 20.81 -8.30 -11.65
CA GLY A 290 19.56 -8.91 -11.19
C GLY A 290 18.82 -9.62 -12.33
N SER A 291 17.96 -10.56 -11.95
CA SER A 291 17.22 -11.43 -12.88
C SER A 291 15.73 -11.56 -12.51
N GLY A 292 15.22 -10.65 -11.68
CA GLY A 292 13.80 -10.58 -11.33
C GLY A 292 12.95 -9.97 -12.45
N SER A 293 11.64 -9.80 -12.21
CA SER A 293 10.69 -9.28 -13.20
C SER A 293 11.12 -7.94 -13.80
N SER A 294 11.65 -7.03 -13.00
CA SER A 294 12.17 -5.76 -13.50
C SER A 294 13.32 -5.95 -14.50
N ALA A 295 14.23 -6.89 -14.27
CA ALA A 295 15.34 -7.15 -15.20
C ALA A 295 14.80 -7.71 -16.53
N VAL A 296 13.86 -8.65 -16.44
CA VAL A 296 13.21 -9.29 -17.59
C VAL A 296 12.44 -8.26 -18.43
N GLN A 297 11.88 -7.21 -17.82
CA GLN A 297 11.22 -6.11 -18.54
C GLN A 297 12.20 -5.07 -19.09
N ILE A 298 13.23 -4.69 -18.31
CA ILE A 298 14.20 -3.66 -18.70
C ILE A 298 15.08 -4.11 -19.87
N VAL A 299 15.71 -5.29 -19.75
CA VAL A 299 16.70 -5.78 -20.72
C VAL A 299 16.20 -5.76 -22.16
N PRO A 300 15.02 -6.33 -22.51
CA PRO A 300 14.51 -6.27 -23.89
C PRO A 300 14.11 -4.85 -24.29
N SER A 301 13.66 -4.01 -23.35
CA SER A 301 13.22 -2.63 -23.63
C SER A 301 14.38 -1.67 -23.94
N ILE A 302 15.58 -1.95 -23.43
CA ILE A 302 16.78 -1.13 -23.69
C ILE A 302 17.71 -1.73 -24.75
N GLN A 303 17.39 -2.91 -25.27
CA GLN A 303 18.17 -3.53 -26.31
C GLN A 303 18.01 -2.73 -27.62
N PRO A 304 19.11 -2.45 -28.37
CA PRO A 304 19.00 -1.83 -29.67
C PRO A 304 18.07 -2.66 -30.57
N SER A 305 17.10 -2.01 -31.23
CA SER A 305 16.29 -2.67 -32.24
C SER A 305 17.20 -3.17 -33.36
N LYS A 306 17.49 -4.48 -33.37
CA LYS A 306 18.04 -5.11 -34.57
C LYS A 306 16.89 -5.23 -35.55
N SER A 307 16.85 -4.34 -36.54
CA SER A 307 16.17 -4.63 -37.79
C SER A 307 16.80 -5.90 -38.34
N PHE A 308 16.03 -6.99 -38.34
CA PHE A 308 16.39 -8.23 -39.04
C PHE A 308 16.20 -8.04 -40.54
#